data_AF-A0A1V5FVQ3-F1
#
_entry.id   AF-A0A1V5FVQ3-F1
#
_cell.length_a   1.000
_cell.length_b   1.000
_cell.length_c   1.000
_cell.angle_alpha   90.00
_cell.angle_beta   90.00
_cell.angle_gamma   90.00
#
_symmetry.space_group_name_H-M   'P 1'
#
loop_
_entity.id
_entity.type
_entity.pdbx_description
1 polymer ?
#
loop_
_entity_poly.entity_id
_entity_poly.type
_entity_poly.pdbx_seq_one_letter_code
_entity_poly.pdbx_strand_id
1 'polypeptide(L)'
;MGRLLGKRSDVMGAAMKPHVHAAVIKAWADGADVQFKPNLLNGWQDWEAAIFGSTPSFRADWQWRVKPKPVKLMYRVALLNAGSGYRFVATDTHERAAELFGHDDFIRWASEWEMVDA
;
A
#
# COMPACT_ATOMS: atom_id res chain seq x y z
N MET A 1 18.60 42.12 -47.20
CA MET A 1 17.19 41.81 -46.91
C MET A 1 17.17 40.81 -45.77
N GLY A 2 16.94 41.28 -44.54
CA GLY A 2 16.97 40.46 -43.34
C GLY A 2 15.58 40.00 -42.89
N ARG A 3 15.55 38.88 -42.15
CA ARG A 3 14.76 38.61 -40.93
C ARG A 3 15.17 37.22 -40.44
N LEU A 4 16.03 37.15 -39.44
CA LEU A 4 15.73 37.11 -38.00
C LEU A 4 15.26 35.73 -37.51
N LEU A 5 16.21 35.10 -36.81
CA LEU A 5 16.07 34.06 -35.79
C LEU A 5 14.74 34.07 -35.03
N GLY A 6 14.25 32.86 -34.75
CA GLY A 6 13.28 32.60 -33.70
C GLY A 6 13.47 31.18 -33.18
N LYS A 7 14.55 30.94 -32.43
CA LYS A 7 14.57 29.82 -31.48
C LYS A 7 13.39 30.04 -30.56
N ARG A 8 12.44 29.11 -30.50
CA ARG A 8 11.51 29.03 -29.37
C ARG A 8 12.26 28.47 -28.17
N SER A 9 13.24 29.22 -27.67
CA SER A 9 13.43 29.31 -26.22
C SER A 9 12.29 30.19 -25.70
N ASP A 10 12.02 30.15 -24.41
CA ASP A 10 11.12 31.11 -23.75
C ASP A 10 9.62 30.75 -23.80
N VAL A 11 9.30 29.48 -23.58
CA VAL A 11 8.17 29.20 -22.68
C VAL A 11 8.73 28.29 -21.59
N MET A 12 9.30 28.90 -20.54
CA MET A 12 9.27 28.29 -19.21
C MET A 12 7.79 28.14 -18.86
N GLY A 13 7.17 27.11 -19.44
CA GLY A 13 5.75 26.83 -19.30
C GLY A 13 5.47 26.67 -17.82
N ALA A 14 4.57 27.51 -17.31
CA ALA A 14 4.01 27.31 -15.98
C ALA A 14 3.71 25.81 -15.85
N ALA A 15 4.39 25.14 -14.91
CA ALA A 15 4.23 23.70 -14.74
C ALA A 15 2.74 23.42 -14.53
N MET A 16 2.09 22.86 -15.54
CA MET A 16 0.66 22.58 -15.49
C MET A 16 0.42 21.63 -14.33
N LYS A 17 -0.40 22.04 -13.36
CA LYS A 17 -0.79 21.17 -12.25
C LYS A 17 -1.52 19.95 -12.84
N PRO A 18 -1.02 18.73 -12.64
CA PRO A 18 -1.68 17.54 -13.16
C PRO A 18 -3.12 17.41 -12.63
N HIS A 19 -4.01 16.83 -13.43
CA HIS A 19 -5.35 16.47 -12.99
C HIS A 19 -5.29 15.57 -11.75
N VAL A 20 -6.29 15.62 -10.87
CA VAL A 20 -6.31 14.85 -9.61
C VAL A 20 -6.16 13.34 -9.84
N HIS A 21 -6.64 12.83 -10.98
CA HIS A 21 -6.51 11.41 -11.35
C HIS A 21 -5.24 11.07 -12.13
N ALA A 22 -4.40 12.04 -12.50
CA ALA A 22 -3.26 11.82 -13.39
C ALA A 22 -2.30 10.74 -12.87
N ALA A 23 -2.02 10.74 -11.56
CA ALA A 23 -1.16 9.73 -10.95
C ALA A 23 -1.78 8.32 -10.99
N VAL A 24 -3.08 8.20 -10.75
CA VAL A 24 -3.79 6.90 -10.74
C VAL A 24 -3.94 6.36 -12.16
N ILE A 25 -4.26 7.23 -13.13
CA ILE A 25 -4.32 6.88 -14.56
C ILE A 25 -2.97 6.31 -15.02
N LYS A 26 -1.89 7.02 -14.69
CA LYS A 26 -0.54 6.56 -15.03
C LYS A 26 -0.24 5.19 -14.38
N ALA A 27 -0.50 5.05 -13.09
CA ALA A 27 -0.24 3.80 -12.38
C ALA A 27 -1.04 2.61 -12.97
N TRP A 28 -2.32 2.83 -13.31
CA TRP A 28 -3.13 1.83 -14.00
C TRP A 28 -2.57 1.49 -15.38
N ALA A 29 -2.14 2.48 -16.16
CA ALA A 29 -1.52 2.27 -17.47
C ALA A 29 -0.19 1.51 -17.37
N ASP A 30 0.55 1.69 -16.26
CA ASP A 30 1.75 0.95 -15.92
C ASP A 30 1.44 -0.48 -15.36
N GLY A 31 0.16 -0.86 -15.26
CA GLY A 31 -0.30 -2.20 -14.85
C GLY A 31 -0.64 -2.35 -13.37
N ALA A 32 -0.73 -1.26 -12.60
CA ALA A 32 -1.13 -1.33 -11.19
C ALA A 32 -2.64 -1.53 -11.01
N ASP A 33 -3.01 -2.29 -9.99
CA ASP A 33 -4.40 -2.35 -9.53
C ASP A 33 -4.86 -1.01 -8.96
N VAL A 34 -6.10 -0.64 -9.25
CA VAL A 34 -6.71 0.61 -8.77
C VAL A 34 -8.02 0.34 -8.06
N GLN A 35 -8.38 1.27 -7.19
CA GLN A 35 -9.65 1.26 -6.48
C GLN A 35 -10.40 2.55 -6.76
N PHE A 36 -11.73 2.45 -6.73
CA PHE A 36 -12.63 3.59 -6.83
C PHE A 36 -13.57 3.66 -5.65
N LYS A 37 -14.04 4.85 -5.34
CA LYS A 37 -15.07 5.10 -4.32
C LYS A 37 -16.14 6.03 -4.90
N PRO A 38 -17.32 5.50 -5.25
CA PRO A 38 -18.45 6.31 -5.69
C PRO A 38 -18.96 7.20 -4.56
N ASN A 39 -19.41 8.41 -4.87
CA ASN A 39 -19.89 9.38 -3.87
C ASN A 39 -21.05 8.85 -3.00
N LEU A 40 -21.88 7.95 -3.53
CA LEU A 40 -23.05 7.42 -2.84
C LEU A 40 -22.77 6.13 -2.05
N LEU A 41 -21.56 5.59 -2.12
CA LEU A 41 -21.20 4.33 -1.46
C LEU A 41 -20.10 4.55 -0.41
N ASN A 42 -20.29 3.93 0.75
CA ASN A 42 -19.26 3.87 1.78
C ASN A 42 -18.30 2.71 1.49
N GLY A 43 -17.15 3.03 0.90
CA GLY A 43 -16.03 2.09 0.79
C GLY A 43 -15.23 2.24 -0.49
N TRP A 44 -13.99 1.78 -0.46
CA TRP A 44 -13.17 1.58 -1.66
C TRP A 44 -13.52 0.23 -2.28
N GLN A 45 -13.65 0.18 -3.59
CA GLN A 45 -13.90 -1.04 -4.36
C GLN A 45 -12.76 -1.26 -5.34
N ASP A 46 -12.36 -2.51 -5.52
CA ASP A 46 -11.39 -2.90 -6.54
C ASP A 46 -11.98 -2.68 -7.94
N TRP A 47 -11.19 -2.10 -8.84
CA TRP A 47 -11.55 -2.03 -10.24
C TRP A 47 -11.20 -3.35 -10.92
N GLU A 48 -12.23 -4.12 -11.28
CA GLU A 48 -12.06 -5.37 -12.00
C GLU A 48 -12.53 -5.23 -13.45
N ALA A 49 -11.60 -5.44 -14.40
CA ALA A 49 -11.87 -5.28 -15.82
C ALA A 49 -13.02 -6.17 -16.32
N ALA A 50 -13.19 -7.35 -15.72
CA ALA A 50 -14.25 -8.30 -16.06
C ALA A 50 -15.64 -7.83 -15.63
N ILE A 51 -15.74 -6.98 -14.60
CA ILE A 51 -17.01 -6.50 -14.05
C ILE A 51 -17.39 -5.16 -14.67
N PHE A 52 -16.42 -4.25 -14.78
CA PHE A 52 -16.67 -2.85 -15.10
C PHE A 52 -16.17 -2.41 -16.48
N GLY A 53 -15.52 -3.32 -17.23
CA GLY A 53 -14.97 -3.08 -18.55
C GLY A 53 -13.46 -2.90 -18.55
N SER A 54 -12.84 -3.04 -19.72
CA SER A 54 -11.37 -3.07 -19.87
C SER A 54 -10.66 -1.77 -19.51
N THR A 55 -11.36 -0.63 -19.53
CA THR A 55 -10.77 0.70 -19.27
C THR A 55 -11.58 1.45 -18.20
N PRO A 56 -10.96 1.91 -17.09
CA PRO A 56 -11.63 2.72 -16.11
C PRO A 56 -12.06 4.07 -16.70
N SER A 57 -13.27 4.50 -16.38
CA SER A 57 -13.82 5.78 -16.85
C SER A 57 -13.24 7.00 -16.14
N PHE A 58 -12.54 6.81 -15.00
CA PHE A 58 -11.96 7.87 -14.17
C PHE A 58 -12.90 9.06 -13.92
N ARG A 59 -14.20 8.77 -13.71
CA ARG A 59 -15.24 9.81 -13.56
C ARG A 59 -14.86 10.82 -12.47
N ALA A 60 -15.06 12.10 -12.77
CA ALA A 60 -14.69 13.20 -11.87
C ALA A 60 -15.53 13.24 -10.57
N ASP A 61 -16.71 12.63 -10.56
CA ASP A 61 -17.56 12.49 -9.39
C ASP A 61 -17.16 11.32 -8.48
N TRP A 62 -16.15 10.52 -8.83
CA TRP A 62 -15.66 9.42 -8.01
C TRP A 62 -14.24 9.69 -7.53
N GLN A 63 -13.88 9.14 -6.39
CA GLN A 63 -12.50 9.13 -5.93
C GLN A 63 -11.78 7.91 -6.48
N TRP A 64 -10.53 8.08 -6.87
CA TRP A 64 -9.69 7.00 -7.40
C TRP A 64 -8.37 6.96 -6.64
N ARG A 65 -7.84 5.76 -6.42
CA ARG A 65 -6.51 5.55 -5.86
C ARG A 65 -5.87 4.30 -6.45
N VAL A 66 -4.55 4.22 -6.36
CA VAL A 66 -3.84 2.95 -6.54
C VAL A 66 -4.20 2.04 -5.36
N LYS A 67 -4.50 0.77 -5.63
CA LYS A 67 -4.79 -0.21 -4.59
C LYS A 67 -3.59 -0.27 -3.64
N PRO A 68 -3.77 0.01 -2.34
CA PRO A 68 -2.68 -0.14 -1.39
C PRO A 68 -2.16 -1.57 -1.43
N LYS A 69 -0.84 -1.74 -1.46
CA LYS A 69 -0.25 -3.07 -1.29
C LYS A 69 -0.59 -3.55 0.13
N PRO A 70 -0.87 -4.85 0.32
CA PRO A 70 -1.01 -5.41 1.66
C PRO A 70 0.22 -5.03 2.50
N VAL A 71 -0.02 -4.62 3.74
CA VAL A 71 1.08 -4.40 4.67
C VAL A 71 1.56 -5.78 5.09
N LYS A 72 2.80 -6.12 4.76
CA LYS A 72 3.38 -7.38 5.21
C LYS A 72 3.85 -7.21 6.65
N LEU A 73 3.28 -7.99 7.55
CA LEU A 73 3.74 -8.13 8.94
C LEU A 73 4.61 -9.37 9.05
N MET A 74 5.76 -9.22 9.69
CA MET A 74 6.61 -10.35 10.06
C MET A 74 6.47 -10.57 11.56
N TYR A 75 6.14 -11.78 12.01
CA TYR A 75 6.01 -12.08 13.43
C TYR A 75 6.52 -13.48 13.76
N ARG A 76 6.81 -13.74 15.03
CA ARG A 76 6.95 -15.10 15.57
C ARG A 76 6.28 -15.21 16.93
N VAL A 77 6.00 -16.43 17.38
CA VAL A 77 5.27 -16.69 18.62
C VAL A 77 6.18 -17.35 19.65
N ALA A 78 6.28 -16.76 20.84
CA ALA A 78 6.88 -17.39 22.02
C ALA A 78 5.84 -18.19 22.80
N LEU A 79 6.23 -19.34 23.33
CA LEU A 79 5.52 -20.08 24.37
C LEU A 79 6.17 -19.77 25.72
N LEU A 80 5.39 -19.23 26.65
CA LEU A 80 5.82 -18.94 28.01
C LEU A 80 5.01 -19.73 29.03
N ASN A 81 5.62 -20.00 30.18
CA ASN A 81 4.94 -20.46 31.37
C ASN A 81 4.11 -19.31 31.96
N ALA A 82 2.90 -19.61 32.46
CA ALA A 82 2.01 -18.63 33.10
C ALA A 82 1.64 -19.03 34.54
N GLY A 83 2.46 -19.87 35.18
CA GLY A 83 2.25 -20.37 36.54
C GLY A 83 1.20 -21.49 36.61
N SER A 84 -0.02 -21.22 36.15
CA SER A 84 -1.12 -22.21 36.10
C SER A 84 -1.36 -22.81 34.72
N GLY A 85 -0.45 -22.58 33.76
CA GLY A 85 -0.61 -23.01 32.37
C GLY A 85 0.40 -22.36 31.44
N TYR A 86 -0.03 -22.09 30.20
CA TYR A 86 0.82 -21.57 29.15
C TYR A 86 0.23 -20.31 28.53
N ARG A 87 1.11 -19.41 28.07
CA ARG A 87 0.76 -18.22 27.30
C ARG A 87 1.53 -18.18 25.99
N PHE A 88 0.85 -17.82 24.92
CA PHE A 88 1.47 -17.51 23.63
C PHE A 88 1.59 -16.00 23.47
N VAL A 89 2.76 -15.51 23.05
CA VAL A 89 3.01 -14.09 22.80
C VAL A 89 3.60 -13.92 21.42
N ALA A 90 2.87 -13.24 20.53
CA ALA A 90 3.39 -12.82 19.24
C ALA A 90 4.29 -11.59 19.40
N THR A 91 5.35 -11.54 18.60
CA THR A 91 6.28 -10.40 18.50
C THR A 91 6.66 -10.20 17.05
N ASP A 92 6.78 -8.95 16.63
CA ASP A 92 7.06 -8.52 15.26
C ASP A 92 8.45 -7.85 15.12
N THR A 93 9.17 -7.67 16.23
CA THR A 93 10.51 -7.07 16.25
C THR A 93 11.55 -8.01 16.88
N HIS A 94 12.81 -7.83 16.47
CA HIS A 94 13.92 -8.60 17.01
C HIS A 94 14.22 -8.20 18.46
N GLU A 95 14.08 -6.92 18.82
CA GLU A 95 14.28 -6.44 20.18
C GLU A 95 13.30 -7.13 21.14
N ARG A 96 12.01 -7.10 20.81
CA ARG A 96 10.98 -7.73 21.65
C ARG A 96 11.13 -9.25 21.69
N ALA A 97 11.59 -9.86 20.60
CA ALA A 97 11.91 -11.29 20.57
C ALA A 97 13.09 -11.65 21.48
N ALA A 98 14.10 -10.80 21.59
CA ALA A 98 15.24 -10.99 22.50
C ALA A 98 14.81 -10.82 23.97
N GLU A 99 13.97 -9.82 24.27
CA GLU A 99 13.38 -9.65 25.61
C GLU A 99 12.60 -10.89 26.05
N LEU A 100 11.76 -11.45 25.17
CA LEU A 100 11.00 -12.66 25.47
C LEU A 100 11.91 -13.88 25.66
N PHE A 101 13.00 -13.99 24.89
CA PHE A 101 13.97 -15.09 25.04
C PHE A 101 14.69 -15.07 26.40
N GLY A 102 14.93 -13.86 26.94
CA GLY A 102 15.60 -13.69 28.23
C GLY A 102 14.69 -13.79 29.45
N HIS A 103 13.39 -14.03 29.27
CA HIS A 103 12.44 -14.15 30.39
C HIS A 103 12.57 -15.51 31.08
N ASP A 104 12.51 -15.54 32.41
CA ASP A 104 12.57 -16.80 33.18
C ASP A 104 11.43 -17.77 32.84
N ASP A 105 10.30 -17.23 32.36
CA ASP A 105 9.13 -18.00 31.96
C ASP A 105 9.20 -18.51 30.51
N PHE A 106 10.25 -18.17 29.75
CA PHE A 106 10.39 -18.60 28.37
C PHE A 106 10.60 -20.11 28.27
N ILE A 107 9.77 -20.79 27.48
CA ILE A 107 9.91 -22.23 27.24
C ILE A 107 10.58 -22.48 25.91
N ARG A 108 9.98 -21.96 24.82
CA ARG A 108 10.49 -22.10 23.44
C ARG A 108 9.78 -21.15 22.50
N TRP A 109 10.30 -21.02 21.28
CA TRP A 109 9.53 -20.51 20.16
C TRP A 109 8.49 -21.56 19.73
N ALA A 110 7.25 -21.11 19.61
CA ALA A 110 6.10 -21.89 19.14
C ALA A 110 6.01 -21.89 17.61
N SER A 111 6.56 -20.86 16.97
CA SER A 111 6.68 -20.72 15.52
C SER A 111 8.05 -20.13 15.15
N GLU A 112 8.44 -20.32 13.89
CA GLU A 112 9.49 -19.52 13.27
C GLU A 112 8.95 -18.11 12.93
N TRP A 113 9.81 -17.26 12.38
CA TRP A 113 9.39 -16.01 11.77
C TRP A 113 8.50 -16.29 10.56
N GLU A 114 7.29 -15.76 10.59
CA GLU A 114 6.26 -15.88 9.57
C GLU A 114 5.97 -14.50 8.99
N MET A 115 5.69 -14.45 7.68
CA MET A 115 5.33 -13.23 6.98
C MET A 115 3.87 -13.36 6.53
N VAL A 116 3.02 -12.41 6.94
CA VAL A 116 1.58 -12.42 6.67
C VAL A 116 1.12 -11.08 6.12
N ASP A 117 0.04 -11.11 5.34
CA ASP A 117 -0.66 -9.90 4.90
C ASP A 117 -1.59 -9.42 6.02
N ALA A 118 -1.50 -8.13 6.37
CA ALA A 118 -2.25 -7.49 7.46
C ALA A 118 -3.47 -6.68 7.00
#